data_AF-A0A385TRE4-F1
#
_entry.id   AF-A0A385TRE4-F1
#
_cell.length_a   1.000
_cell.length_b   1.000
_cell.length_c   1.000
_cell.angle_alpha   90.00
_cell.angle_beta   90.00
_cell.angle_gamma   90.00
#
_symmetry.space_group_name_H-M   'P 1'
#
loop_
_entity.id
_entity.type
_entity.pdbx_description
1 polymer ?
#
loop_
_entity_poly.entity_id
_entity_poly.type
_entity_poly.pdbx_seq_one_letter_code
_entity_poly.pdbx_strand_id
1 'polypeptide(L)'
;MQALLAGLLLFIISGCTFIQDPVSLMKRPDLPTDKATLNGAIQSALQKIKLDNGAIIRPRSDVDSSSIRIHDLDNDGVLEAVVFYQTPDEEVKIHGMIMQQQGDTWVKRLDFDGEGTVLESFDFVDFTNDGKVDIVAGFSRGEENLQNLLAVYSFSGDSLEKIPALPYTHFNIGDMNGDKVKDITVVYLQQKELSYISTYQYDKFEDAFVELNKLDLGPNIESYYNVVAGKVAKNKEGIILDASVVSNSSYSKLIIMEDNKFIDVLQDELLTYKELPVESEDVNDDGILEFGVLTRPSGWEDRLILDEIPFFTTYFQWDGEVRESNEVEGLQFVLQRYYDMNNRFYLDFPPDMYNKITITPESNKNAYLNFVMTDTGESVAEIKFFSTAQWGKAESDWEILVKEKNRVIAYRSHGDLKLSKKDKKPSSNNVAPIERKGN
;
A
#
# COMPACT_ATOMS: atom_id res chain seq x y z
N MET A 1 -6.34 26.65 85.74
CA MET A 1 -5.32 25.91 84.95
C MET A 1 -6.01 24.64 84.48
N GLN A 2 -6.04 24.37 83.17
CA GLN A 2 -7.03 23.54 82.44
C GLN A 2 -8.37 24.23 82.17
N ALA A 3 -8.49 24.82 80.97
CA ALA A 3 -9.71 25.05 80.17
C ALA A 3 -9.48 26.23 79.19
N LEU A 4 -8.47 26.15 78.33
CA LEU A 4 -8.25 27.12 77.25
C LEU A 4 -7.35 26.53 76.14
N LEU A 5 -7.53 25.23 75.89
CA LEU A 5 -6.79 24.46 74.88
C LEU A 5 -7.77 23.66 74.00
N ALA A 6 -8.79 24.35 73.45
CA ALA A 6 -9.77 23.71 72.56
C ALA A 6 -10.41 24.67 71.55
N GLY A 7 -9.84 25.86 71.30
CA GLY A 7 -10.49 26.91 70.50
C GLY A 7 -9.65 27.54 69.40
N LEU A 8 -8.45 27.05 69.12
CA LEU A 8 -7.52 27.69 68.17
C LEU A 8 -6.87 26.72 67.19
N LEU A 9 -7.60 25.67 66.78
CA LEU A 9 -7.12 24.67 65.82
C LEU A 9 -8.20 24.28 64.77
N LEU A 10 -9.16 25.16 64.48
CA LEU A 10 -10.29 24.86 63.58
C LEU A 10 -10.54 25.91 62.47
N PHE A 11 -9.61 26.85 62.23
CA PHE A 11 -9.83 27.94 61.26
C PHE A 11 -8.85 28.00 60.07
N ILE A 12 -8.07 26.94 59.80
CA ILE A 12 -7.10 26.95 58.68
C ILE A 12 -7.47 25.98 57.54
N ILE A 13 -8.72 25.50 57.47
CA ILE A 13 -9.15 24.59 56.41
C ILE A 13 -10.50 25.02 55.84
N SER A 14 -10.59 26.27 55.40
CA SER A 14 -11.57 26.68 54.39
C SER A 14 -10.83 26.84 53.07
N GLY A 15 -10.55 25.71 52.41
CA GLY A 15 -10.08 25.70 51.04
C GLY A 15 -11.16 26.30 50.15
N CYS A 16 -10.89 27.46 49.58
CA CYS A 16 -11.71 28.02 48.52
C CYS A 16 -11.63 27.09 47.30
N THR A 17 -12.75 26.44 47.00
CA THR A 17 -13.02 25.79 45.74
C THR A 17 -13.14 26.85 44.64
N PHE A 18 -12.05 27.10 43.91
CA PHE A 18 -12.13 27.62 42.54
C PHE A 18 -11.87 26.44 41.60
N ILE A 19 -12.91 25.64 41.38
CA ILE A 19 -12.91 24.70 40.27
C ILE A 19 -13.19 25.54 39.02
N GLN A 20 -12.14 26.01 38.37
CA GLN A 20 -12.27 26.36 36.95
C GLN A 20 -12.63 25.07 36.21
N ASP A 21 -13.65 25.14 35.37
CA ASP A 21 -14.01 24.03 34.49
C ASP A 21 -12.76 23.65 33.68
N PRO A 22 -12.22 22.42 33.79
CA PRO A 22 -11.03 21.97 33.05
C PRO A 22 -11.17 22.16 31.53
N VAL A 23 -12.42 22.22 31.04
CA VAL A 23 -12.73 22.46 29.62
C VAL A 23 -12.40 23.90 29.20
N SER A 24 -12.47 24.88 30.11
CA SER A 24 -12.11 26.28 29.81
C SER A 24 -10.60 26.53 29.67
N LEU A 25 -9.77 25.59 30.15
CA LEU A 25 -8.31 25.59 30.01
C LEU A 25 -7.83 24.80 28.79
N MET A 26 -8.73 24.08 28.10
CA MET A 26 -8.44 23.45 26.81
C MET A 26 -8.61 24.49 25.70
N LYS A 27 -7.64 25.39 25.57
CA LYS A 27 -7.49 26.19 24.35
C LYS A 27 -6.97 25.25 23.25
N ARG A 28 -7.72 25.13 22.15
CA ARG A 28 -7.25 24.43 20.95
C ARG A 28 -5.89 25.07 20.59
N PRO A 29 -4.81 24.29 20.36
CA PRO A 29 -3.51 24.87 20.06
C PRO A 29 -3.64 25.88 18.93
N ASP A 30 -3.18 27.11 19.15
CA ASP A 30 -3.15 28.12 18.10
C ASP A 30 -2.28 27.56 16.96
N LEU A 31 -2.81 27.58 15.73
CA LEU A 31 -2.02 27.20 14.56
C LEU A 31 -0.74 28.07 14.56
N PRO A 32 0.44 27.52 14.22
CA PRO A 32 1.62 28.34 13.98
C PRO A 32 1.25 29.54 13.12
N THR A 33 1.75 30.73 13.45
CA THR A 33 1.36 32.01 12.84
C THR A 33 1.31 31.93 11.31
N ASP A 34 2.26 31.23 10.72
CA ASP A 34 2.41 31.07 9.27
C ASP A 34 1.28 30.23 8.64
N LYS A 35 0.76 29.24 9.37
CA LYS A 35 -0.41 28.45 8.94
C LYS A 35 -1.69 29.26 9.06
N ALA A 36 -1.80 30.14 10.04
CA ALA A 36 -2.98 31.00 10.19
C ALA A 36 -3.05 32.07 9.09
N THR A 37 -1.91 32.71 8.77
CA THR A 37 -1.83 33.69 7.68
C THR A 37 -2.09 33.05 6.32
N LEU A 38 -1.52 31.87 6.06
CA LEU A 38 -1.79 31.10 4.83
C LEU A 38 -3.28 30.77 4.66
N ASN A 39 -3.92 30.20 5.70
CA ASN A 39 -5.34 29.87 5.64
C ASN A 39 -6.21 31.11 5.37
N GLY A 40 -5.92 32.23 6.02
CA GLY A 40 -6.62 33.50 5.78
C GLY A 40 -6.44 34.01 4.35
N ALA A 41 -5.25 33.84 3.77
CA ALA A 41 -4.96 34.23 2.39
C ALA A 41 -5.69 33.33 1.38
N ILE A 42 -5.71 32.01 1.58
CA ILE A 42 -6.47 31.05 0.76
C ILE A 42 -7.97 31.37 0.82
N GLN A 43 -8.52 31.58 2.02
CA GLN A 43 -9.94 31.96 2.19
C GLN A 43 -10.27 33.27 1.46
N SER A 44 -9.39 34.26 1.56
CA SER A 44 -9.55 35.53 0.85
C SER A 44 -9.49 35.34 -0.67
N ALA A 45 -8.68 34.41 -1.17
CA ALA A 45 -8.60 34.07 -2.59
C ALA A 45 -9.87 33.36 -3.08
N LEU A 46 -10.38 32.37 -2.33
CA LEU A 46 -11.62 31.65 -2.66
C LEU A 46 -12.86 32.57 -2.63
N GLN A 47 -12.95 33.48 -1.65
CA GLN A 47 -14.04 34.45 -1.58
C GLN A 47 -14.10 35.38 -2.80
N LYS A 48 -12.95 35.74 -3.40
CA LYS A 48 -12.92 36.56 -4.62
C LYS A 48 -13.56 35.87 -5.81
N ILE A 49 -13.52 34.53 -5.85
CA ILE A 49 -14.19 33.69 -6.85
C ILE A 49 -15.54 33.13 -6.34
N LYS A 50 -16.07 33.70 -5.24
CA LYS A 50 -17.38 33.36 -4.64
C LYS A 50 -17.50 31.91 -4.15
N LEU A 51 -16.40 31.28 -3.80
CA LEU A 51 -16.38 29.97 -3.15
C LEU A 51 -16.21 30.13 -1.63
N ASP A 52 -16.80 29.21 -0.89
CA ASP A 52 -16.58 29.10 0.56
C ASP A 52 -15.41 28.13 0.87
N ASN A 53 -15.06 28.04 2.15
CA ASN A 53 -13.98 27.16 2.60
C ASN A 53 -14.34 25.66 2.49
N GLY A 54 -15.62 25.32 2.29
CA GLY A 54 -16.09 23.95 2.04
C GLY A 54 -15.70 23.45 0.65
N ALA A 55 -15.28 24.35 -0.25
CA ALA A 55 -14.78 23.99 -1.58
C ALA A 55 -13.40 23.31 -1.56
N ILE A 56 -12.59 23.46 -0.50
CA ILE A 56 -11.27 22.83 -0.39
C ILE A 56 -11.44 21.31 -0.28
N ILE A 57 -10.78 20.58 -1.17
CA ILE A 57 -10.82 19.10 -1.20
C ILE A 57 -9.53 18.49 -0.66
N ARG A 58 -9.60 17.21 -0.29
CA ARG A 58 -8.49 16.40 0.21
C ARG A 58 -8.28 15.19 -0.70
N PRO A 59 -7.04 14.72 -0.89
CA PRO A 59 -6.81 13.45 -1.57
C PRO A 59 -7.45 12.31 -0.77
N ARG A 60 -7.97 11.29 -1.47
CA ARG A 60 -8.50 10.06 -0.84
C ARG A 60 -7.41 9.11 -0.34
N SER A 61 -6.18 9.25 -0.83
CA SER A 61 -5.02 8.46 -0.38
C SER A 61 -4.80 8.53 1.14
N ASP A 62 -4.54 7.38 1.75
CA ASP A 62 -4.28 7.24 3.18
C ASP A 62 -2.84 7.64 3.60
N VAL A 63 -1.93 7.87 2.62
CA VAL A 63 -0.52 8.20 2.89
C VAL A 63 -0.38 9.60 3.48
N ASP A 64 -0.99 10.60 2.85
CA ASP A 64 -1.07 11.96 3.36
C ASP A 64 -2.38 12.63 2.89
N SER A 65 -3.29 12.82 3.85
CA SER A 65 -4.61 13.41 3.64
C SER A 65 -4.64 14.95 3.81
N SER A 66 -3.48 15.61 3.92
CA SER A 66 -3.43 17.07 4.03
C SER A 66 -3.99 17.76 2.78
N SER A 67 -4.92 18.69 2.98
CA SER A 67 -5.50 19.52 1.91
C SER A 67 -4.58 20.64 1.42
N ILE A 68 -3.63 21.05 2.26
CA ILE A 68 -2.70 22.14 1.97
C ILE A 68 -1.30 21.60 2.20
N ARG A 69 -0.47 21.66 1.16
CA ARG A 69 0.94 21.24 1.25
C ARG A 69 1.84 22.40 0.91
N ILE A 70 2.95 22.51 1.64
CA ILE A 70 3.89 23.62 1.56
C ILE A 70 5.26 23.05 1.17
N HIS A 71 5.86 23.59 0.12
CA HIS A 71 7.20 23.22 -0.36
C HIS A 71 7.77 24.37 -1.20
N ASP A 72 9.09 24.48 -1.27
CA ASP A 72 9.77 25.30 -2.29
C ASP A 72 9.71 24.53 -3.61
N LEU A 73 8.87 24.99 -4.56
CA LEU A 73 8.57 24.25 -5.79
C LEU A 73 9.64 24.46 -6.86
N ASP A 74 10.16 25.68 -7.00
CA ASP A 74 11.12 26.06 -8.05
C ASP A 74 12.56 26.25 -7.54
N ASN A 75 12.80 25.92 -6.27
CA ASN A 75 14.10 25.93 -5.59
C ASN A 75 14.73 27.34 -5.53
N ASP A 76 13.90 28.37 -5.33
CA ASP A 76 14.33 29.77 -5.21
C ASP A 76 14.53 30.22 -3.75
N GLY A 77 14.21 29.36 -2.78
CA GLY A 77 14.29 29.61 -1.34
C GLY A 77 13.03 30.24 -0.74
N VAL A 78 12.00 30.49 -1.55
CA VAL A 78 10.67 30.93 -1.14
C VAL A 78 9.75 29.70 -1.10
N LEU A 79 8.85 29.67 -0.11
CA LEU A 79 7.90 28.56 0.00
C LEU A 79 6.63 28.87 -0.79
N GLU A 80 6.13 27.85 -1.50
CA GLU A 80 4.80 27.84 -2.06
C GLU A 80 3.89 26.90 -1.26
N ALA A 81 2.60 27.21 -1.29
CA ALA A 81 1.56 26.34 -0.79
C ALA A 81 0.59 26.00 -1.92
N VAL A 82 0.30 24.70 -2.06
CA VAL A 82 -0.63 24.18 -3.06
C VAL A 82 -1.86 23.64 -2.35
N VAL A 83 -3.02 24.02 -2.86
CA VAL A 83 -4.33 23.57 -2.38
C VAL A 83 -5.24 23.27 -3.55
N PHE A 84 -6.01 22.18 -3.46
CA PHE A 84 -7.05 21.86 -4.42
C PHE A 84 -8.43 22.26 -3.91
N TYR A 85 -9.29 22.72 -4.81
CA TYR A 85 -10.66 23.09 -4.52
C TYR A 85 -11.62 22.68 -5.65
N GLN A 86 -12.91 22.63 -5.35
CA GLN A 86 -13.94 22.18 -6.29
C GLN A 86 -14.90 23.32 -6.69
N THR A 87 -15.29 23.31 -7.95
CA THR A 87 -16.30 24.19 -8.59
C THR A 87 -17.35 23.30 -9.26
N PRO A 88 -18.30 22.72 -8.50
CA PRO A 88 -19.21 21.69 -9.01
C PRO A 88 -20.09 22.14 -10.20
N ASP A 89 -20.25 23.44 -10.41
CA ASP A 89 -21.08 24.02 -11.47
C ASP A 89 -20.31 24.38 -12.75
N GLU A 90 -18.97 24.29 -12.76
CA GLU A 90 -18.12 24.66 -13.91
C GLU A 90 -17.82 23.46 -14.82
N GLU A 91 -17.26 23.65 -16.02
CA GLU A 91 -16.93 22.51 -16.89
C GLU A 91 -15.80 21.65 -16.28
N VAL A 92 -14.72 22.32 -15.87
CA VAL A 92 -13.67 21.74 -15.03
C VAL A 92 -14.14 21.82 -13.58
N LYS A 93 -14.17 20.68 -12.89
CA LYS A 93 -14.73 20.61 -11.52
C LYS A 93 -13.68 20.78 -10.43
N ILE A 94 -12.42 20.42 -10.70
CA ILE A 94 -11.33 20.52 -9.74
C ILE A 94 -10.31 21.51 -10.26
N HIS A 95 -9.88 22.41 -9.37
CA HIS A 95 -8.80 23.35 -9.63
C HIS A 95 -7.78 23.28 -8.50
N GLY A 96 -6.54 23.63 -8.82
CA GLY A 96 -5.48 23.90 -7.86
C GLY A 96 -5.19 25.39 -7.76
N MET A 97 -4.67 25.81 -6.62
CA MET A 97 -4.22 27.17 -6.35
C MET A 97 -2.82 27.12 -5.76
N ILE A 98 -1.93 27.96 -6.30
CA ILE A 98 -0.58 28.16 -5.77
C ILE A 98 -0.52 29.51 -5.06
N MET A 99 -0.14 29.47 -3.78
CA MET A 99 0.18 30.62 -2.96
C MET A 99 1.69 30.67 -2.79
N GLN A 100 2.31 31.84 -2.84
CA GLN A 100 3.73 32.00 -2.53
C GLN A 100 3.92 32.90 -1.32
N GLN A 101 4.91 32.56 -0.49
CA GLN A 101 5.27 33.33 0.68
C GLN A 101 5.92 34.67 0.27
N GLN A 102 5.49 35.76 0.90
CA GLN A 102 6.10 37.08 0.78
C GLN A 102 6.25 37.68 2.19
N GLY A 103 7.43 37.51 2.77
CA GLY A 103 7.68 37.82 4.18
C GLY A 103 6.78 37.01 5.10
N ASP A 104 6.00 37.69 5.94
CA ASP A 104 5.05 37.06 6.88
C ASP A 104 3.66 36.82 6.26
N THR A 105 3.51 37.06 4.96
CA THR A 105 2.22 36.97 4.25
C THR A 105 2.28 35.98 3.09
N TRP A 106 1.10 35.62 2.57
CA TRP A 106 0.95 34.71 1.44
C TRP A 106 0.16 35.40 0.33
N VAL A 107 0.63 35.28 -0.90
CA VAL A 107 0.01 35.90 -2.08
C VAL A 107 -0.29 34.82 -3.10
N LYS A 108 -1.51 34.85 -3.67
CA LYS A 108 -1.87 33.93 -4.75
C LYS A 108 -1.02 34.23 -5.99
N ARG A 109 -0.34 33.21 -6.52
CA ARG A 109 0.41 33.26 -7.77
C ARG A 109 -0.46 32.93 -8.96
N LEU A 110 -1.07 31.75 -8.94
CA LEU A 110 -1.92 31.29 -10.03
C LEU A 110 -2.96 30.27 -9.54
N ASP A 111 -3.96 30.04 -10.39
CA ASP A 111 -4.85 28.89 -10.33
C ASP A 111 -4.56 27.99 -11.54
N PHE A 112 -4.85 26.71 -11.42
CA PHE A 112 -4.66 25.73 -12.49
C PHE A 112 -5.74 24.65 -12.49
N ASP A 113 -5.91 23.98 -13.62
CA ASP A 113 -6.98 23.00 -13.80
C ASP A 113 -6.52 21.58 -13.45
N GLY A 114 -7.30 20.93 -12.59
CA GLY A 114 -7.23 19.50 -12.29
C GLY A 114 -7.87 18.65 -13.39
N GLU A 115 -8.11 17.39 -13.06
CA GLU A 115 -8.89 16.47 -13.89
C GLU A 115 -10.08 15.91 -13.11
N GLY A 116 -11.08 15.39 -13.81
CA GLY A 116 -12.18 14.64 -13.20
C GLY A 116 -12.99 15.41 -12.16
N THR A 117 -13.46 14.70 -11.14
CA THR A 117 -14.34 15.22 -10.07
C THR A 117 -13.91 14.81 -8.67
N VAL A 118 -12.93 13.91 -8.55
CA VAL A 118 -12.36 13.48 -7.27
C VAL A 118 -10.84 13.53 -7.32
N LEU A 119 -10.21 14.05 -6.27
CA LEU A 119 -8.77 14.01 -6.04
C LEU A 119 -8.42 12.71 -5.29
N GLU A 120 -7.70 11.82 -5.97
CA GLU A 120 -7.28 10.52 -5.42
C GLU A 120 -5.97 10.65 -4.64
N SER A 121 -4.97 11.25 -5.26
CA SER A 121 -3.64 11.41 -4.71
C SER A 121 -3.12 12.81 -5.00
N PHE A 122 -2.19 13.26 -4.17
CA PHE A 122 -1.48 14.51 -4.29
C PHE A 122 -0.10 14.26 -3.69
N ASP A 123 0.98 14.64 -4.38
CA ASP A 123 2.34 14.61 -3.85
C ASP A 123 3.25 15.65 -4.50
N PHE A 124 4.41 15.89 -3.89
CA PHE A 124 5.51 16.65 -4.47
C PHE A 124 6.68 15.73 -4.78
N VAL A 125 7.18 15.77 -6.02
CA VAL A 125 8.22 14.85 -6.47
C VAL A 125 9.31 15.63 -7.20
N ASP A 126 10.54 15.56 -6.68
CA ASP A 126 11.74 15.93 -7.44
C ASP A 126 12.09 14.76 -8.37
N PHE A 127 11.75 14.88 -9.65
CA PHE A 127 12.00 13.83 -10.63
C PHE A 127 13.47 13.79 -11.06
N THR A 128 14.13 14.95 -11.17
CA THR A 128 15.49 15.06 -11.75
C THR A 128 16.62 15.18 -10.73
N ASN A 129 16.27 15.18 -9.44
CA ASN A 129 17.16 15.41 -8.30
C ASN A 129 17.89 16.76 -8.36
N ASP A 130 17.22 17.81 -8.87
CA ASP A 130 17.77 19.17 -8.94
C ASP A 130 17.25 20.11 -7.83
N GLY A 131 16.43 19.58 -6.94
CA GLY A 131 15.81 20.28 -5.82
C GLY A 131 14.49 20.97 -6.18
N LYS A 132 14.13 21.04 -7.48
CA LYS A 132 12.81 21.49 -7.90
C LYS A 132 11.84 20.32 -7.79
N VAL A 133 10.62 20.58 -7.34
CA VAL A 133 9.61 19.53 -7.17
C VAL A 133 8.40 19.82 -8.04
N ASP A 134 7.86 18.76 -8.63
CA ASP A 134 6.65 18.79 -9.42
C ASP A 134 5.45 18.37 -8.58
N ILE A 135 4.30 18.96 -8.87
CA ILE A 135 3.01 18.59 -8.28
C ILE A 135 2.50 17.36 -9.02
N VAL A 136 2.39 16.23 -8.34
CA VAL A 136 1.79 15.01 -8.89
C VAL A 136 0.41 14.83 -8.29
N ALA A 137 -0.63 14.80 -9.12
CA ALA A 137 -1.99 14.63 -8.66
C ALA A 137 -2.75 13.57 -9.47
N GLY A 138 -3.32 12.60 -8.76
CA GLY A 138 -4.20 11.58 -9.32
C GLY A 138 -5.65 12.00 -9.19
N PHE A 139 -6.42 11.82 -10.24
CA PHE A 139 -7.83 12.21 -10.32
C PHE A 139 -8.69 11.05 -10.81
N SER A 140 -9.98 11.08 -10.47
CA SER A 140 -10.99 10.18 -11.05
C SER A 140 -12.31 10.89 -11.26
N ARG A 141 -13.27 10.20 -11.88
CA ARG A 141 -14.67 10.65 -12.03
C ARG A 141 -15.61 10.02 -10.99
N GLY A 142 -15.06 9.48 -9.89
CA GLY A 142 -15.83 8.77 -8.86
C GLY A 142 -15.94 7.25 -9.11
N GLU A 143 -16.75 6.58 -8.29
CA GLU A 143 -16.77 5.10 -8.20
C GLU A 143 -17.26 4.38 -9.46
N GLU A 144 -17.98 5.06 -10.35
CA GLU A 144 -18.56 4.44 -11.55
C GLU A 144 -17.57 4.34 -12.73
N ASN A 145 -16.44 5.07 -12.70
CA ASN A 145 -15.47 5.10 -13.79
C ASN A 145 -14.05 4.85 -13.27
N LEU A 146 -13.49 3.68 -13.57
CA LEU A 146 -12.13 3.26 -13.23
C LEU A 146 -11.03 3.97 -14.04
N GLN A 147 -11.38 4.94 -14.87
CA GLN A 147 -10.41 5.70 -15.67
C GLN A 147 -9.86 6.85 -14.83
N ASN A 148 -8.86 6.53 -14.01
CA ASN A 148 -8.13 7.56 -13.29
C ASN A 148 -7.15 8.24 -14.23
N LEU A 149 -6.84 9.50 -13.93
CA LEU A 149 -5.92 10.34 -14.68
C LEU A 149 -4.85 10.89 -13.74
N LEU A 150 -3.59 10.68 -14.07
CA LEU A 150 -2.44 11.20 -13.34
C LEU A 150 -1.94 12.44 -14.09
N ALA A 151 -1.95 13.60 -13.44
CA ALA A 151 -1.39 14.81 -14.00
C ALA A 151 -0.18 15.24 -13.18
N VAL A 152 0.81 15.81 -13.88
CA VAL A 152 2.01 16.38 -13.29
C VAL A 152 2.10 17.84 -13.70
N TYR A 153 2.40 18.71 -12.74
CA TYR A 153 2.50 20.13 -12.93
C TYR A 153 3.85 20.65 -12.45
N SER A 154 4.55 21.36 -13.33
CA SER A 154 5.88 21.93 -13.08
C SER A 154 5.77 23.44 -12.94
N PHE A 155 6.13 23.95 -11.75
CA PHE A 155 6.05 25.38 -11.44
C PHE A 155 7.40 26.06 -11.68
N SER A 156 7.38 27.26 -12.28
CA SER A 156 8.57 28.08 -12.49
C SER A 156 8.21 29.56 -12.35
N GLY A 157 8.20 30.07 -11.11
CA GLY A 157 7.93 31.46 -10.76
C GLY A 157 6.51 31.95 -11.03
N ASP A 158 6.16 32.18 -12.30
CA ASP A 158 4.84 32.70 -12.71
C ASP A 158 4.13 31.79 -13.74
N SER A 159 4.77 30.70 -14.18
CA SER A 159 4.17 29.72 -15.09
C SER A 159 4.00 28.36 -14.43
N LEU A 160 2.98 27.65 -14.88
CA LEU A 160 2.76 26.25 -14.55
C LEU A 160 2.60 25.47 -15.84
N GLU A 161 3.48 24.51 -16.06
CA GLU A 161 3.38 23.58 -17.19
C GLU A 161 2.66 22.32 -16.72
N LYS A 162 1.81 21.76 -17.58
CA LYS A 162 1.04 20.55 -17.29
C LYS A 162 1.40 19.50 -18.32
N ILE A 163 1.89 18.36 -17.85
CA ILE A 163 2.08 17.18 -18.69
C ILE A 163 0.70 16.58 -19.02
N PRO A 164 0.46 16.13 -20.27
CA PRO A 164 -0.78 15.45 -20.62
C PRO A 164 -1.12 14.34 -19.62
N ALA A 165 -2.36 14.36 -19.12
CA ALA A 165 -2.76 13.46 -18.06
C ALA A 165 -2.70 12.00 -18.53
N LEU A 166 -2.05 11.14 -17.75
CA LEU A 166 -1.84 9.74 -18.06
C LEU A 166 -2.97 8.90 -17.48
N PRO A 167 -3.68 8.10 -18.29
CA PRO A 167 -4.67 7.16 -17.77
C PRO A 167 -3.97 6.06 -16.96
N TYR A 168 -4.50 5.74 -15.79
CA TYR A 168 -3.92 4.71 -14.93
C TYR A 168 -4.98 3.93 -14.15
N THR A 169 -4.63 2.72 -13.76
CA THR A 169 -5.27 1.93 -12.70
C THR A 169 -4.38 1.91 -11.47
N HIS A 170 -3.07 1.71 -11.67
CA HIS A 170 -2.02 1.87 -10.66
C HIS A 170 -0.87 2.70 -11.23
N PHE A 171 -0.13 3.39 -10.36
CA PHE A 171 1.10 4.07 -10.76
C PHE A 171 2.17 3.96 -9.68
N ASN A 172 3.43 3.98 -10.11
CA ASN A 172 4.61 4.05 -9.26
C ASN A 172 5.48 5.23 -9.71
N ILE A 173 6.12 5.86 -8.74
CA ILE A 173 7.15 6.86 -8.94
C ILE A 173 8.45 6.29 -8.37
N GLY A 174 9.43 6.05 -9.24
CA GLY A 174 10.64 5.31 -8.90
C GLY A 174 11.61 5.25 -10.08
N ASP A 175 12.83 4.78 -9.86
CA ASP A 175 13.88 4.66 -10.87
C ASP A 175 13.78 3.30 -11.56
N MET A 176 12.87 3.18 -12.54
CA MET A 176 12.54 1.90 -13.17
C MET A 176 13.66 1.42 -14.10
N ASN A 177 14.35 2.35 -14.78
CA ASN A 177 15.43 2.05 -15.70
C ASN A 177 16.84 2.04 -15.05
N GLY A 178 16.96 2.46 -13.79
CA GLY A 178 18.20 2.41 -13.01
C GLY A 178 19.20 3.54 -13.29
N ASP A 179 18.75 4.65 -13.89
CA ASP A 179 19.60 5.80 -14.22
C ASP A 179 19.66 6.88 -13.13
N LYS A 180 18.97 6.65 -12.00
CA LYS A 180 18.85 7.52 -10.82
C LYS A 180 17.97 8.75 -11.01
N VAL A 181 17.28 8.87 -12.12
CA VAL A 181 16.18 9.82 -12.32
C VAL A 181 14.89 9.07 -11.95
N LYS A 182 13.92 9.77 -11.35
CA LYS A 182 12.64 9.13 -11.07
C LYS A 182 11.80 9.12 -12.35
N ASP A 183 11.14 8.02 -12.56
CA ASP A 183 10.19 7.78 -13.62
C ASP A 183 8.76 7.73 -13.09
N ILE A 184 7.81 7.92 -13.98
CA ILE A 184 6.40 7.63 -13.75
C ILE A 184 6.09 6.34 -14.50
N THR A 185 5.80 5.27 -13.77
CA THR A 185 5.34 4.01 -14.36
C THR A 185 3.85 3.83 -14.08
N VAL A 186 3.05 3.74 -15.14
CA VAL A 186 1.59 3.53 -15.04
C VAL A 186 1.23 2.13 -15.52
N VAL A 187 0.34 1.47 -14.79
CA VAL A 187 -0.34 0.25 -15.21
C VAL A 187 -1.78 0.63 -15.50
N TYR A 188 -2.25 0.36 -16.71
CA TYR A 188 -3.62 0.63 -17.14
C TYR A 188 -4.36 -0.67 -17.42
N LEU A 189 -5.59 -0.76 -16.92
CA LEU A 189 -6.50 -1.86 -17.17
C LEU A 189 -7.88 -1.35 -17.60
N GLN A 190 -8.28 -1.76 -18.79
CA GLN A 190 -9.67 -1.80 -19.22
C GLN A 190 -10.11 -3.25 -19.17
N GLN A 191 -10.93 -3.58 -18.17
CA GLN A 191 -11.27 -4.96 -17.79
C GLN A 191 -11.63 -5.81 -19.01
N LYS A 192 -10.96 -6.96 -19.14
CA LYS A 192 -11.16 -7.97 -20.20
C LYS A 192 -10.95 -7.47 -21.64
N GLU A 193 -10.52 -6.23 -21.86
CA GLU A 193 -10.34 -5.63 -23.18
C GLU A 193 -8.89 -5.29 -23.48
N LEU A 194 -8.25 -4.49 -22.62
CA LEU A 194 -6.90 -3.97 -22.84
C LEU A 194 -6.16 -3.81 -21.52
N SER A 195 -4.90 -4.21 -21.49
CA SER A 195 -4.00 -3.83 -20.41
C SER A 195 -2.59 -3.56 -20.89
N TYR A 196 -1.93 -2.57 -20.29
CA TYR A 196 -0.54 -2.24 -20.60
C TYR A 196 0.16 -1.61 -19.39
N ILE A 197 1.49 -1.64 -19.44
CA ILE A 197 2.37 -0.85 -18.58
C ILE A 197 3.18 0.12 -19.45
N SER A 198 3.30 1.36 -19.02
CA SER A 198 4.10 2.41 -19.67
C SER A 198 4.97 3.12 -18.65
N THR A 199 6.22 3.44 -19.00
CA THR A 199 7.11 4.29 -18.18
C THR A 199 7.42 5.57 -18.93
N TYR A 200 7.33 6.69 -18.21
CA TYR A 200 7.64 8.02 -18.68
C TYR A 200 8.75 8.63 -17.82
N GLN A 201 9.70 9.31 -18.44
CA GLN A 201 10.79 10.01 -17.77
C GLN A 201 10.89 11.43 -18.32
N TYR A 202 11.26 12.39 -17.47
CA TYR A 202 11.49 13.76 -17.90
C TYR A 202 12.78 13.86 -18.74
N ASP A 203 12.66 14.30 -19.98
CA ASP A 203 13.77 14.56 -20.89
C ASP A 203 14.11 16.06 -20.89
N LYS A 204 15.35 16.37 -20.52
CA LYS A 204 15.84 17.76 -20.42
C LYS A 204 16.00 18.47 -21.76
N PHE A 205 16.10 17.74 -22.87
CA PHE A 205 16.25 18.32 -24.20
C PHE A 205 14.89 18.64 -24.83
N GLU A 206 13.90 17.79 -24.59
CA GLU A 206 12.51 18.01 -25.00
C GLU A 206 11.73 18.89 -24.03
N ASP A 207 12.25 19.10 -22.81
CA ASP A 207 11.60 19.84 -21.73
C ASP A 207 10.21 19.27 -21.41
N ALA A 208 10.12 17.94 -21.42
CA ALA A 208 8.86 17.22 -21.32
C ALA A 208 9.06 15.80 -20.80
N PHE A 209 8.00 15.21 -20.26
CA PHE A 209 7.98 13.77 -20.00
C PHE A 209 7.78 13.00 -21.30
N VAL A 210 8.71 12.09 -21.59
CA VAL A 210 8.69 11.23 -22.78
C VAL A 210 8.41 9.78 -22.40
N GLU A 211 7.65 9.06 -23.22
CA GLU A 211 7.45 7.61 -23.02
C GLU A 211 8.74 6.86 -23.34
N LEU A 212 9.36 6.23 -22.35
CA LEU A 212 10.53 5.38 -22.56
C LEU A 212 10.12 4.07 -23.24
N ASN A 213 9.07 3.44 -22.71
CA ASN A 213 8.55 2.20 -23.26
C ASN A 213 7.10 1.96 -22.87
N LYS A 214 6.45 1.09 -23.64
CA LYS A 214 5.11 0.57 -23.41
C LYS A 214 5.07 -0.92 -23.74
N LEU A 215 4.57 -1.72 -22.81
CA LEU A 215 4.39 -3.15 -22.97
C LEU A 215 2.91 -3.52 -22.83
N ASP A 216 2.38 -4.24 -23.82
CA ASP A 216 1.06 -4.86 -23.77
C ASP A 216 1.12 -6.04 -22.78
N LEU A 217 0.23 -6.02 -21.78
CA LEU A 217 0.16 -7.03 -20.72
C LEU A 217 -0.81 -8.17 -21.06
N GLY A 218 -1.44 -8.09 -22.23
CA GLY A 218 -2.38 -9.07 -22.74
C GLY A 218 -3.85 -8.76 -22.40
N PRO A 219 -4.78 -9.45 -23.08
CA PRO A 219 -6.22 -9.33 -22.83
C PRO A 219 -6.68 -10.22 -21.66
N ASN A 220 -7.99 -10.21 -21.38
CA ASN A 220 -8.67 -11.11 -20.42
C ASN A 220 -8.28 -10.97 -18.94
N ILE A 221 -7.60 -9.89 -18.57
CA ILE A 221 -7.37 -9.54 -17.17
C ILE A 221 -8.65 -8.94 -16.58
N GLU A 222 -9.15 -9.52 -15.48
CA GLU A 222 -10.33 -9.03 -14.77
C GLU A 222 -9.97 -7.91 -13.80
N SER A 223 -8.88 -8.08 -13.05
CA SER A 223 -8.34 -7.07 -12.15
C SER A 223 -6.87 -7.35 -11.84
N TYR A 224 -6.13 -6.31 -11.47
CA TYR A 224 -4.90 -6.46 -10.69
C TYR A 224 -5.27 -6.37 -9.22
N TYR A 225 -5.22 -7.50 -8.51
CA TYR A 225 -5.58 -7.52 -7.08
C TYR A 225 -4.40 -7.12 -6.19
N ASN A 226 -3.18 -7.22 -6.72
CA ASN A 226 -1.99 -6.69 -6.09
C ASN A 226 -1.01 -6.19 -7.16
N VAL A 227 -0.44 -5.01 -6.92
CA VAL A 227 0.62 -4.42 -7.73
C VAL A 227 1.64 -3.89 -6.75
N VAL A 228 2.86 -4.42 -6.81
CA VAL A 228 3.95 -4.05 -5.90
C VAL A 228 5.20 -3.69 -6.71
N ALA A 229 5.84 -2.59 -6.33
CA ALA A 229 7.02 -2.06 -6.99
C ALA A 229 8.16 -1.89 -5.99
N GLY A 230 9.38 -2.20 -6.43
CA GLY A 230 10.59 -2.13 -5.60
C GLY A 230 11.70 -2.99 -6.20
N LYS A 231 12.69 -3.33 -5.38
CA LYS A 231 13.74 -4.24 -5.82
C LYS A 231 13.16 -5.64 -6.00
N VAL A 232 13.45 -6.25 -7.14
CA VAL A 232 13.07 -7.63 -7.49
C VAL A 232 14.30 -8.54 -7.59
N ALA A 233 15.48 -7.92 -7.54
CA ALA A 233 16.77 -8.53 -7.25
C ALA A 233 17.71 -7.46 -6.68
N LYS A 234 18.89 -7.84 -6.19
CA LYS A 234 19.83 -6.97 -5.43
C LYS A 234 20.07 -5.56 -6.00
N ASN A 235 20.08 -5.42 -7.32
CA ASN A 235 20.29 -4.15 -8.02
C ASN A 235 19.31 -3.96 -9.21
N LYS A 236 18.09 -4.51 -9.09
CA LYS A 236 17.08 -4.43 -10.14
C LYS A 236 15.77 -3.98 -9.52
N GLU A 237 15.31 -2.81 -9.92
CA GLU A 237 13.94 -2.37 -9.68
C GLU A 237 13.01 -3.10 -10.64
N GLY A 238 11.78 -3.32 -10.21
CA GLY A 238 10.76 -3.98 -11.00
C GLY A 238 9.39 -3.85 -10.37
N ILE A 239 8.39 -4.34 -11.11
CA ILE A 239 6.99 -4.33 -10.70
C ILE A 239 6.45 -5.74 -10.86
N ILE A 240 5.89 -6.28 -9.78
CA ILE A 240 5.14 -7.53 -9.81
C ILE A 240 3.65 -7.20 -9.93
N LEU A 241 3.03 -7.78 -10.95
CA LEU A 241 1.60 -7.63 -11.25
C LEU A 241 0.90 -8.95 -10.97
N ASP A 242 0.09 -9.01 -9.91
CA ASP A 242 -0.76 -10.15 -9.63
C ASP A 242 -2.15 -9.93 -10.22
N ALA A 243 -2.44 -10.67 -11.29
CA ALA A 243 -3.62 -10.49 -12.11
C ALA A 243 -4.64 -11.61 -11.88
N SER A 244 -5.91 -11.25 -11.67
CA SER A 244 -7.04 -12.18 -11.74
C SER A 244 -7.52 -12.30 -13.18
N VAL A 245 -7.84 -13.53 -13.62
CA VAL A 245 -8.37 -13.79 -14.97
C VAL A 245 -9.81 -14.28 -14.96
N VAL A 246 -10.06 -15.58 -14.71
CA VAL A 246 -11.40 -16.19 -14.75
C VAL A 246 -11.53 -17.23 -13.63
N SER A 247 -12.69 -17.29 -12.97
CA SER A 247 -13.01 -18.30 -11.96
C SER A 247 -12.03 -18.34 -10.77
N ASN A 248 -11.54 -17.17 -10.35
CA ASN A 248 -10.55 -16.97 -9.27
C ASN A 248 -9.12 -17.43 -9.58
N SER A 249 -8.83 -17.93 -10.78
CA SER A 249 -7.44 -18.19 -11.16
C SER A 249 -6.70 -16.88 -11.40
N SER A 250 -5.40 -16.93 -11.14
CA SER A 250 -4.51 -15.79 -11.26
C SER A 250 -3.14 -16.19 -11.74
N TYR A 251 -2.35 -15.20 -12.16
CA TYR A 251 -0.92 -15.35 -12.41
C TYR A 251 -0.18 -14.09 -11.96
N SER A 252 1.14 -14.20 -11.86
CA SER A 252 2.02 -13.05 -11.63
C SER A 252 2.83 -12.77 -12.88
N LYS A 253 3.03 -11.49 -13.21
CA LYS A 253 4.07 -11.02 -14.12
C LYS A 253 5.12 -10.25 -13.34
N LEU A 254 6.39 -10.40 -13.71
CA LEU A 254 7.50 -9.63 -13.13
C LEU A 254 8.08 -8.78 -14.25
N ILE A 255 7.77 -7.49 -14.21
CA ILE A 255 8.21 -6.53 -15.21
C ILE A 255 9.43 -5.78 -14.69
N ILE A 256 10.52 -5.82 -15.47
CA ILE A 256 11.72 -5.00 -15.26
C ILE A 256 11.94 -4.10 -16.47
N MET A 257 12.87 -3.16 -16.38
CA MET A 257 13.34 -2.39 -17.52
C MET A 257 14.86 -2.56 -17.71
N GLU A 258 15.28 -2.89 -18.92
CA GLU A 258 16.68 -2.91 -19.34
C GLU A 258 16.82 -2.13 -20.66
N ASP A 259 17.82 -1.26 -20.75
CA ASP A 259 18.06 -0.40 -21.92
C ASP A 259 16.78 0.35 -22.38
N ASN A 260 16.03 0.90 -21.42
CA ASN A 260 14.74 1.57 -21.63
C ASN A 260 13.69 0.69 -22.33
N LYS A 261 13.73 -0.63 -22.17
CA LYS A 261 12.73 -1.56 -22.67
C LYS A 261 12.20 -2.44 -21.56
N PHE A 262 10.89 -2.63 -21.52
CA PHE A 262 10.30 -3.57 -20.59
C PHE A 262 10.64 -5.01 -20.97
N ILE A 263 10.87 -5.82 -19.95
CA ILE A 263 11.04 -7.27 -20.04
C ILE A 263 10.12 -7.91 -19.01
N ASP A 264 9.21 -8.78 -19.46
CA ASP A 264 8.53 -9.73 -18.59
C ASP A 264 9.49 -10.90 -18.33
N VAL A 265 9.97 -11.02 -17.10
CA VAL A 265 10.91 -12.07 -16.69
C VAL A 265 10.19 -13.42 -16.53
N LEU A 266 8.89 -13.40 -16.22
CA LEU A 266 8.08 -14.59 -15.96
C LEU A 266 7.18 -14.90 -17.16
N GLN A 267 7.79 -15.09 -18.33
CA GLN A 267 7.06 -15.21 -19.61
C GLN A 267 6.12 -16.43 -19.68
N ASP A 268 6.44 -17.52 -18.98
CA ASP A 268 5.58 -18.70 -18.91
C ASP A 268 4.55 -18.52 -17.79
N GLU A 269 3.33 -18.18 -18.18
CA GLU A 269 2.20 -18.01 -17.25
C GLU A 269 1.86 -19.30 -16.48
N LEU A 270 2.28 -20.47 -16.96
CA LEU A 270 2.11 -21.73 -16.20
C LEU A 270 2.99 -21.77 -14.95
N LEU A 271 4.15 -21.11 -14.95
CA LEU A 271 5.03 -21.05 -13.78
C LEU A 271 4.43 -20.23 -12.65
N THR A 272 3.65 -19.21 -12.98
CA THR A 272 3.06 -18.29 -12.01
C THR A 272 1.57 -18.48 -11.82
N TYR A 273 0.95 -19.43 -12.52
CA TYR A 273 -0.46 -19.78 -12.40
C TYR A 273 -0.81 -20.20 -10.98
N LYS A 274 -1.95 -19.69 -10.49
CA LYS A 274 -2.47 -19.94 -9.14
C LYS A 274 -3.96 -20.21 -9.24
N GLU A 275 -4.40 -21.28 -8.59
CA GLU A 275 -5.83 -21.63 -8.50
C GLU A 275 -6.63 -20.63 -7.65
N LEU A 276 -5.98 -19.91 -6.74
CA LEU A 276 -6.54 -18.84 -5.93
C LEU A 276 -5.52 -17.68 -5.84
N PRO A 277 -5.97 -16.44 -5.60
CA PRO A 277 -5.10 -15.28 -5.48
C PRO A 277 -4.04 -15.43 -4.37
N VAL A 278 -2.80 -15.03 -4.68
CA VAL A 278 -1.70 -14.93 -3.72
C VAL A 278 -0.96 -13.63 -4.01
N GLU A 279 -0.92 -12.75 -3.01
CA GLU A 279 -0.22 -11.47 -3.08
C GLU A 279 1.29 -11.68 -3.02
N SER A 280 1.98 -11.06 -3.96
CA SER A 280 3.43 -10.88 -3.99
C SER A 280 3.85 -9.75 -3.04
N GLU A 281 4.90 -9.97 -2.27
CA GLU A 281 5.44 -9.00 -1.31
C GLU A 281 6.88 -9.38 -0.93
N ASP A 282 7.60 -8.48 -0.27
CA ASP A 282 8.80 -8.82 0.50
C ASP A 282 8.37 -9.61 1.74
N VAL A 283 8.51 -10.94 1.70
CA VAL A 283 8.04 -11.84 2.76
C VAL A 283 9.08 -12.09 3.85
N ASN A 284 10.35 -11.77 3.57
CA ASN A 284 11.47 -12.03 4.46
C ASN A 284 12.08 -10.74 5.06
N ASP A 285 11.52 -9.58 4.70
CA ASP A 285 11.93 -8.23 5.08
C ASP A 285 13.39 -7.88 4.69
N ASP A 286 13.90 -8.44 3.59
CA ASP A 286 15.25 -8.17 3.06
C ASP A 286 15.31 -7.02 2.03
N GLY A 287 14.15 -6.45 1.70
CA GLY A 287 13.99 -5.36 0.74
C GLY A 287 13.94 -5.81 -0.71
N ILE A 288 13.85 -7.12 -0.99
CA ILE A 288 13.64 -7.69 -2.32
C ILE A 288 12.26 -8.36 -2.36
N LEU A 289 11.52 -8.14 -3.44
CA LEU A 289 10.18 -8.65 -3.61
C LEU A 289 10.18 -10.10 -4.08
N GLU A 290 9.33 -10.91 -3.46
CA GLU A 290 9.00 -12.26 -3.92
C GLU A 290 7.60 -12.34 -4.53
N PHE A 291 7.41 -13.28 -5.45
CA PHE A 291 6.08 -13.67 -5.90
C PHE A 291 5.68 -15.01 -5.29
N GLY A 292 4.43 -15.11 -4.86
CA GLY A 292 3.88 -16.31 -4.25
C GLY A 292 3.11 -17.19 -5.22
N VAL A 293 3.19 -18.51 -5.08
CA VAL A 293 2.36 -19.49 -5.80
C VAL A 293 1.71 -20.45 -4.80
N LEU A 294 0.66 -21.14 -5.23
CA LEU A 294 0.02 -22.17 -4.42
C LEU A 294 0.61 -23.54 -4.71
N THR A 295 0.97 -24.25 -3.65
CA THR A 295 1.43 -25.63 -3.72
C THR A 295 0.40 -26.53 -3.03
N ARG A 296 -0.14 -27.47 -3.79
CA ARG A 296 -1.04 -28.50 -3.25
C ARG A 296 -0.23 -29.44 -2.35
N PRO A 297 -0.70 -29.76 -1.12
CA PRO A 297 -0.03 -30.75 -0.29
C PRO A 297 -0.11 -32.14 -0.93
N SER A 298 0.96 -32.91 -0.85
CA SER A 298 0.98 -34.29 -1.33
C SER A 298 -0.11 -35.14 -0.68
N GLY A 299 -0.85 -35.91 -1.48
CA GLY A 299 -2.01 -36.71 -1.04
C GLY A 299 -3.36 -36.02 -1.23
N TRP A 300 -3.39 -34.78 -1.74
CA TRP A 300 -4.61 -34.02 -2.03
C TRP A 300 -4.95 -33.96 -3.53
N GLU A 301 -4.27 -34.73 -4.38
CA GLU A 301 -4.38 -34.67 -5.85
C GLU A 301 -5.80 -34.95 -6.34
N ASP A 302 -6.52 -35.86 -5.70
CA ASP A 302 -7.89 -36.26 -6.07
C ASP A 302 -8.98 -35.30 -5.55
N ARG A 303 -8.61 -34.24 -4.82
CA ARG A 303 -9.57 -33.28 -4.26
C ARG A 303 -9.91 -32.21 -5.30
N LEU A 304 -11.18 -32.17 -5.70
CA LEU A 304 -11.67 -31.25 -6.75
C LEU A 304 -12.20 -29.92 -6.19
N ILE A 305 -12.61 -29.88 -4.93
CA ILE A 305 -13.15 -28.68 -4.30
C ILE A 305 -11.96 -27.85 -3.79
N LEU A 306 -11.52 -26.87 -4.60
CA LEU A 306 -10.35 -26.01 -4.32
C LEU A 306 -10.37 -25.45 -2.90
N ASP A 307 -11.51 -24.94 -2.46
CA ASP A 307 -11.65 -24.38 -1.12
C ASP A 307 -11.23 -25.37 -0.04
N GLU A 308 -11.58 -26.66 -0.13
CA GLU A 308 -11.30 -27.65 0.92
C GLU A 308 -9.82 -27.97 1.09
N ILE A 309 -8.99 -27.68 0.09
CA ILE A 309 -7.56 -28.01 0.10
C ILE A 309 -6.80 -26.98 0.95
N PRO A 310 -6.03 -27.43 1.95
CA PRO A 310 -5.18 -26.54 2.73
C PRO A 310 -3.88 -26.28 1.96
N PHE A 311 -3.94 -25.41 0.94
CA PHE A 311 -2.76 -25.07 0.14
C PHE A 311 -1.62 -24.51 1.00
N PHE A 312 -0.39 -24.85 0.63
CA PHE A 312 0.76 -24.04 1.00
C PHE A 312 0.88 -22.86 0.03
N THR A 313 1.37 -21.74 0.54
CA THR A 313 1.87 -20.64 -0.27
C THR A 313 3.39 -20.71 -0.27
N THR A 314 3.98 -20.75 -1.45
CA THR A 314 5.43 -20.79 -1.64
C THR A 314 5.88 -19.53 -2.36
N TYR A 315 6.84 -18.82 -1.79
CA TYR A 315 7.39 -17.58 -2.32
C TYR A 315 8.76 -17.81 -2.97
N PHE A 316 8.93 -17.22 -4.14
CA PHE A 316 10.15 -17.28 -4.92
C PHE A 316 10.67 -15.88 -5.24
N GLN A 317 11.99 -15.75 -5.24
CA GLN A 317 12.69 -14.56 -5.67
C GLN A 317 13.38 -14.82 -7.00
N TRP A 318 13.39 -13.84 -7.88
CA TRP A 318 14.19 -13.90 -9.10
C TRP A 318 15.68 -13.62 -8.78
N ASP A 319 16.58 -14.34 -9.45
CA ASP A 319 18.02 -14.25 -9.22
C ASP A 319 18.70 -13.04 -9.88
N GLY A 320 17.97 -12.31 -10.73
CA GLY A 320 18.48 -11.11 -11.39
C GLY A 320 19.02 -11.33 -12.81
N GLU A 321 18.96 -12.55 -13.34
CA GLU A 321 19.40 -12.87 -14.70
C GLU A 321 18.22 -13.13 -15.65
N VAL A 322 18.16 -12.37 -16.75
CA VAL A 322 17.16 -12.55 -17.81
C VAL A 322 17.56 -13.74 -18.68
N ARG A 323 16.64 -14.67 -18.89
CA ARG A 323 16.86 -15.90 -19.68
C ARG A 323 15.76 -16.06 -20.75
N GLU A 324 16.10 -16.69 -21.87
CA GLU A 324 15.08 -17.12 -22.85
C GLU A 324 14.30 -18.33 -22.30
N SER A 325 12.98 -18.36 -22.50
CA SER A 325 12.00 -19.03 -21.62
C SER A 325 12.06 -20.57 -21.50
N ASN A 326 11.65 -21.07 -20.32
CA ASN A 326 10.74 -22.22 -20.04
C ASN A 326 11.11 -23.01 -18.77
N GLU A 327 12.10 -22.59 -17.99
CA GLU A 327 12.54 -23.36 -16.82
C GLU A 327 12.37 -22.59 -15.51
N VAL A 328 12.21 -23.34 -14.41
CA VAL A 328 12.26 -22.86 -13.02
C VAL A 328 13.66 -22.28 -12.68
N GLU A 329 14.62 -22.43 -13.59
CA GLU A 329 15.97 -21.90 -13.47
C GLU A 329 15.95 -20.37 -13.31
N GLY A 330 16.59 -19.88 -12.24
CA GLY A 330 16.59 -18.47 -11.87
C GLY A 330 15.54 -18.06 -10.83
N LEU A 331 14.68 -18.99 -10.41
CA LEU A 331 13.73 -18.78 -9.30
C LEU A 331 14.27 -19.44 -8.03
N GLN A 332 14.55 -18.64 -7.02
CA GLN A 332 15.09 -19.08 -5.74
C GLN A 332 13.96 -19.19 -4.72
N PHE A 333 13.84 -20.36 -4.10
CA PHE A 333 12.93 -20.55 -2.97
C PHE A 333 13.31 -19.62 -1.81
N VAL A 334 12.33 -18.92 -1.26
CA VAL A 334 12.51 -18.06 -0.08
C VAL A 334 11.76 -18.60 1.12
N LEU A 335 10.45 -18.81 0.97
CA LEU A 335 9.57 -19.15 2.08
C LEU A 335 8.45 -20.09 1.63
N GLN A 336 8.14 -21.09 2.46
CA GLN A 336 6.88 -21.82 2.39
C GLN A 336 6.08 -21.51 3.64
N ARG A 337 4.81 -21.19 3.45
CA ARG A 337 3.89 -20.77 4.51
C ARG A 337 2.54 -21.45 4.34
N TYR A 338 1.90 -21.81 5.45
CA TYR A 338 0.47 -22.11 5.47
C TYR A 338 -0.30 -20.90 6.00
N TYR A 339 -1.30 -20.43 5.26
CA TYR A 339 -2.23 -19.41 5.73
C TYR A 339 -3.56 -20.05 6.18
N ASP A 340 -4.06 -19.61 7.33
CA ASP A 340 -5.46 -19.85 7.65
C ASP A 340 -6.38 -19.10 6.69
N MET A 341 -7.46 -19.74 6.23
CA MET A 341 -8.40 -19.14 5.27
C MET A 341 -9.04 -17.82 5.71
N ASN A 342 -9.19 -17.61 7.02
CA ASN A 342 -9.75 -16.36 7.54
C ASN A 342 -8.63 -15.39 7.95
N ASN A 343 -7.40 -15.63 7.48
CA ASN A 343 -6.21 -14.83 7.73
C ASN A 343 -5.91 -14.64 9.23
N ARG A 344 -6.30 -15.62 10.06
CA ARG A 344 -6.20 -15.52 11.54
C ARG A 344 -4.80 -15.81 12.07
N PHE A 345 -4.07 -16.67 11.39
CA PHE A 345 -2.70 -17.07 11.71
C PHE A 345 -2.02 -17.58 10.44
N TYR A 346 -0.70 -17.72 10.51
CA TYR A 346 0.07 -18.45 9.51
C TYR A 346 1.16 -19.27 10.20
N LEU A 347 1.70 -20.25 9.47
CA LEU A 347 2.81 -21.09 9.90
C LEU A 347 3.91 -21.07 8.84
N ASP A 348 5.10 -20.66 9.24
CA ASP A 348 6.29 -20.64 8.38
C ASP A 348 7.10 -21.91 8.55
N PHE A 349 7.53 -22.46 7.42
CA PHE A 349 8.35 -23.65 7.40
C PHE A 349 9.82 -23.30 7.16
N PRO A 350 10.74 -23.88 7.95
CA PRO A 350 12.16 -23.79 7.69
C PRO A 350 12.52 -24.22 6.26
N PRO A 351 13.49 -23.57 5.59
CA PRO A 351 13.84 -23.87 4.21
C PRO A 351 14.24 -25.33 3.93
N ASP A 352 14.82 -26.02 4.92
CA ASP A 352 15.22 -27.42 4.81
C ASP A 352 14.04 -28.41 4.75
N MET A 353 12.83 -27.94 5.12
CA MET A 353 11.56 -28.67 5.00
C MET A 353 10.87 -28.46 3.64
N TYR A 354 11.36 -27.55 2.80
CA TYR A 354 10.80 -27.35 1.47
C TYR A 354 10.80 -28.67 0.67
N ASN A 355 9.66 -29.00 0.06
CA ASN A 355 9.38 -30.28 -0.61
C ASN A 355 9.45 -31.55 0.27
N LYS A 356 9.57 -31.41 1.60
CA LYS A 356 9.61 -32.52 2.55
C LYS A 356 8.46 -32.51 3.55
N ILE A 357 7.53 -31.56 3.44
CA ILE A 357 6.38 -31.42 4.34
C ILE A 357 5.07 -31.48 3.56
N THR A 358 4.05 -32.09 4.16
CA THR A 358 2.68 -32.10 3.64
C THR A 358 1.66 -31.95 4.78
N ILE A 359 0.40 -31.71 4.42
CA ILE A 359 -0.74 -31.74 5.31
C ILE A 359 -1.51 -33.02 5.03
N THR A 360 -1.82 -33.82 6.05
CA THR A 360 -2.43 -35.14 5.80
C THR A 360 -3.84 -35.00 5.19
N PRO A 361 -4.28 -35.91 4.29
CA PRO A 361 -5.60 -35.83 3.63
C PRO A 361 -6.82 -35.93 4.55
N GLU A 362 -6.63 -36.37 5.80
CA GLU A 362 -7.64 -36.41 6.87
C GLU A 362 -7.83 -35.05 7.56
N SER A 363 -6.95 -34.10 7.29
CA SER A 363 -7.03 -32.75 7.83
C SER A 363 -8.27 -32.02 7.31
N ASN A 364 -8.81 -31.14 8.14
CA ASN A 364 -9.90 -30.22 7.84
C ASN A 364 -9.49 -28.82 8.26
N LYS A 365 -9.29 -27.93 7.29
CA LYS A 365 -8.88 -26.52 7.48
C LYS A 365 -9.70 -25.72 8.51
N ASN A 366 -10.93 -26.14 8.83
CA ASN A 366 -11.81 -25.48 9.79
C ASN A 366 -11.83 -26.15 11.17
N ALA A 367 -11.16 -27.29 11.37
CA ALA A 367 -11.28 -28.10 12.58
C ALA A 367 -9.94 -28.67 13.09
N TYR A 368 -9.12 -29.21 12.20
CA TYR A 368 -7.87 -29.88 12.54
C TYR A 368 -6.92 -29.97 11.35
N LEU A 369 -5.64 -29.63 11.54
CA LEU A 369 -4.59 -29.77 10.55
C LEU A 369 -3.44 -30.58 11.17
N ASN A 370 -2.91 -31.54 10.43
CA ASN A 370 -1.71 -32.28 10.79
C ASN A 370 -0.66 -32.14 9.70
N PHE A 371 0.47 -31.53 10.04
CA PHE A 371 1.61 -31.32 9.18
C PHE A 371 2.60 -32.44 9.44
N VAL A 372 3.03 -33.16 8.40
CA VAL A 372 3.91 -34.32 8.52
C VAL A 372 5.05 -34.26 7.51
N MET A 373 6.17 -34.89 7.86
CA MET A 373 7.25 -35.12 6.91
C MET A 373 6.81 -36.13 5.84
N THR A 374 7.12 -35.89 4.58
CA THR A 374 6.65 -36.72 3.45
C THR A 374 7.32 -38.08 3.38
N ASP A 375 8.53 -38.21 3.91
CA ASP A 375 9.34 -39.44 3.87
C ASP A 375 9.03 -40.40 5.03
N THR A 376 8.82 -39.86 6.24
CA THR A 376 8.61 -40.64 7.46
C THR A 376 7.16 -40.68 7.93
N GLY A 377 6.34 -39.69 7.54
CA GLY A 377 5.00 -39.49 8.07
C GLY A 377 4.97 -38.98 9.52
N GLU A 378 6.12 -38.61 10.09
CA GLU A 378 6.22 -38.07 11.44
C GLU A 378 5.53 -36.70 11.51
N SER A 379 4.74 -36.47 12.57
CA SER A 379 4.07 -35.19 12.80
C SER A 379 5.06 -34.12 13.20
N VAL A 380 4.99 -32.99 12.51
CA VAL A 380 5.85 -31.81 12.68
C VAL A 380 5.10 -30.74 13.46
N ALA A 381 3.82 -30.54 13.11
CA ALA A 381 2.90 -29.69 13.85
C ALA A 381 1.45 -30.17 13.70
N GLU A 382 0.64 -29.85 14.70
CA GLU A 382 -0.80 -29.99 14.64
C GLU A 382 -1.46 -28.67 15.01
N ILE A 383 -2.57 -28.36 14.36
CA ILE A 383 -3.42 -27.21 14.69
C ILE A 383 -4.83 -27.73 14.89
N LYS A 384 -5.48 -27.31 15.98
CA LYS A 384 -6.82 -27.76 16.32
C LYS A 384 -7.70 -26.63 16.80
N PHE A 385 -8.96 -26.69 16.39
CA PHE A 385 -9.99 -25.72 16.71
C PHE A 385 -10.87 -26.28 17.83
N PHE A 386 -10.76 -25.71 19.01
CA PHE A 386 -11.49 -26.10 20.20
C PHE A 386 -12.67 -25.15 20.43
N SER A 387 -13.83 -25.71 20.80
CA SER A 387 -14.84 -24.94 21.54
C SER A 387 -14.33 -24.60 22.94
N THR A 388 -14.90 -23.58 23.58
CA THR A 388 -14.54 -23.18 24.95
C THR A 388 -14.65 -24.35 25.94
N ALA A 389 -15.63 -25.23 25.76
CA ALA A 389 -15.83 -26.41 26.61
C ALA A 389 -14.75 -27.50 26.39
N GLN A 390 -14.24 -27.63 25.16
CA GLN A 390 -13.15 -28.58 24.86
C GLN A 390 -11.80 -28.04 25.32
N TRP A 391 -11.58 -26.72 25.23
CA TRP A 391 -10.31 -26.09 25.62
C TRP A 391 -9.93 -26.40 27.07
N GLY A 392 -10.87 -26.26 28.01
CA GLY A 392 -10.61 -26.52 29.43
C GLY A 392 -10.18 -27.97 29.77
N LYS A 393 -10.26 -28.90 28.81
CA LYS A 393 -9.79 -30.28 28.97
C LYS A 393 -8.47 -30.56 28.23
N ALA A 394 -8.04 -29.68 27.33
CA ALA A 394 -6.92 -29.90 26.41
C ALA A 394 -5.74 -28.94 26.63
N GLU A 395 -5.89 -27.93 27.49
CA GLU A 395 -4.93 -26.83 27.69
C GLU A 395 -3.51 -27.28 28.10
N SER A 396 -3.34 -28.46 28.70
CA SER A 396 -2.01 -28.92 29.14
C SER A 396 -1.05 -29.26 28.00
N ASP A 397 -1.57 -29.62 26.82
CA ASP A 397 -0.77 -30.22 25.73
C ASP A 397 -0.73 -29.34 24.47
N TRP A 398 -1.33 -28.15 24.54
CA TRP A 398 -1.55 -27.26 23.40
C TRP A 398 -1.25 -25.80 23.75
N GLU A 399 -0.68 -25.08 22.80
CA GLU A 399 -0.41 -23.65 22.92
C GLU A 399 -1.42 -22.82 22.12
N ILE A 400 -1.85 -21.68 22.67
CA ILE A 400 -2.91 -20.86 22.04
C ILE A 400 -2.36 -20.03 20.87
N LEU A 401 -2.83 -20.31 19.66
CA LEU A 401 -2.64 -19.44 18.49
C LEU A 401 -3.62 -18.27 18.51
N VAL A 402 -4.92 -18.54 18.58
CA VAL A 402 -5.96 -17.52 18.48
C VAL A 402 -7.05 -17.80 19.49
N LYS A 403 -7.49 -16.75 20.21
CA LYS A 403 -8.58 -16.83 21.17
C LYS A 403 -9.72 -15.92 20.71
N GLU A 404 -10.80 -16.52 20.26
CA GLU A 404 -12.04 -15.82 19.90
C GLU A 404 -13.10 -16.02 21.00
N LYS A 405 -14.25 -15.33 20.90
CA LYS A 405 -15.31 -15.38 21.91
C LYS A 405 -15.82 -16.80 22.21
N ASN A 406 -15.97 -17.63 21.18
CA ASN A 406 -16.59 -18.96 21.28
C ASN A 406 -15.65 -20.12 20.87
N ARG A 407 -14.38 -19.83 20.59
CA ARG A 407 -13.41 -20.84 20.15
C ARG A 407 -11.98 -20.47 20.50
N VAL A 408 -11.14 -21.49 20.63
CA VAL A 408 -9.69 -21.40 20.78
C VAL A 408 -9.05 -22.19 19.65
N ILE A 409 -8.21 -21.54 18.85
CA ILE A 409 -7.34 -22.22 17.90
C ILE A 409 -6.01 -22.41 18.62
N ALA A 410 -5.57 -23.66 18.74
CA ALA A 410 -4.34 -23.99 19.42
C ALA A 410 -3.48 -24.91 18.56
N TYR A 411 -2.19 -24.92 18.84
CA TYR A 411 -1.22 -25.72 18.13
C TYR A 411 -0.39 -26.57 19.07
N ARG A 412 0.22 -27.60 18.49
CA ARG A 412 1.24 -28.43 19.11
C ARG A 412 2.36 -28.59 18.09
N SER A 413 3.59 -28.25 18.46
CA SER A 413 4.77 -28.48 17.61
C SER A 413 5.60 -29.63 18.17
N HIS A 414 6.19 -30.41 17.28
CA HIS A 414 7.12 -31.49 17.61
C HIS A 414 8.58 -31.12 17.23
N GLY A 415 8.87 -29.82 17.04
CA GLY A 415 10.20 -29.27 16.67
C GLY A 415 10.30 -27.74 16.80
N ASP A 416 11.29 -27.13 16.15
CA ASP A 416 11.59 -25.67 16.22
C ASP A 416 10.79 -24.84 15.18
N LEU A 417 9.47 -25.01 15.10
CA LEU A 417 8.64 -24.24 14.17
C LEU A 417 8.33 -22.85 14.73
N LYS A 418 8.54 -21.82 13.90
CA LYS A 418 8.15 -20.44 14.22
C LYS A 418 6.69 -20.22 13.82
N LEU A 419 5.85 -19.91 14.81
CA LEU A 419 4.46 -19.51 14.61
C LEU A 419 4.29 -18.04 14.90
N SER A 420 3.65 -17.35 13.97
CA SER A 420 3.38 -15.93 14.06
C SER A 420 1.89 -15.67 13.95
N LYS A 421 1.39 -14.78 14.81
CA LYS A 421 0.04 -14.25 14.70
C LYS A 421 0.08 -13.08 13.72
N LYS A 422 -0.93 -12.97 12.86
CA LYS A 422 -1.07 -11.78 12.02
C LYS A 422 -1.71 -10.67 12.84
N ASP A 423 -1.01 -9.55 13.00
CA ASP A 423 -1.67 -8.30 13.37
C ASP A 423 -2.54 -7.85 12.18
N LYS A 424 -3.77 -7.38 12.46
CA LYS A 424 -4.71 -6.95 11.41
C LYS A 424 -4.06 -5.89 10.52
N LYS A 425 -3.56 -6.26 9.34
CA LYS A 425 -3.36 -5.30 8.25
C LYS A 425 -4.75 -4.86 7.76
N PRO A 426 -4.97 -3.55 7.55
CA PRO A 426 -6.20 -3.07 6.94
C PRO A 426 -6.31 -3.66 5.52
N SER A 427 -7.52 -4.07 5.14
CA SER A 427 -7.84 -4.37 3.74
C SER A 427 -7.76 -3.07 2.95
N SER A 428 -6.78 -2.91 2.06
CA SER A 428 -6.74 -1.78 1.13
C SER A 428 -7.67 -2.06 -0.05
N ASN A 429 -8.98 -1.99 0.18
CA ASN A 429 -9.91 -1.64 -0.89
C ASN A 429 -9.90 -0.12 -0.99
N ASN A 430 -8.90 0.43 -1.68
CA ASN A 430 -8.89 1.77 -2.26
C ASN A 430 -7.68 1.86 -3.19
N VAL A 431 -7.89 2.42 -4.38
CA VAL A 431 -6.83 2.69 -5.36
C VAL A 431 -5.83 3.66 -4.74
N ALA A 432 -4.72 3.12 -4.24
CA ALA A 432 -3.60 3.86 -3.70
C ALA A 432 -2.45 3.87 -4.73
N PRO A 433 -1.51 4.84 -4.65
CA PRO A 433 -0.20 4.66 -5.27
C PRO A 433 0.37 3.28 -4.90
N ILE A 434 1.11 2.66 -5.82
CA ILE A 434 1.70 1.33 -5.60
C ILE A 434 2.45 1.34 -4.25
N GLU A 435 2.11 0.40 -3.36
CA GLU A 435 2.75 0.26 -2.05
C GLU A 435 4.24 -0.01 -2.29
N ARG A 436 5.08 1.01 -2.09
CA ARG A 436 6.54 0.87 -2.19
C ARG A 436 7.04 0.35 -0.84
N LYS A 437 7.54 -0.89 -0.81
CA LYS A 437 8.23 -1.46 0.36
C LYS A 437 9.74 -1.35 0.12
N GLY A 438 10.45 -0.77 1.09
CA GLY A 438 11.91 -0.62 1.06
C GLY A 438 12.40 0.72 0.49
N ASN A 439 12.88 1.60 1.37
CA ASN A 439 13.85 2.65 1.04
C ASN A 439 15.18 2.27 1.68
#